data_AF-X1D863-F1
#
_entry.id   AF-X1D863-F1
#
_cell.length_a   1.000
_cell.length_b   1.000
_cell.length_c   1.000
_cell.angle_alpha   90.00
_cell.angle_beta   90.00
_cell.angle_gamma   90.00
#
_symmetry.space_group_name_H-M   'P 1'
#
loop_
_entity.id
_entity.type
_entity.pdbx_description
1 polymer ?
#
loop_
_entity_poly.entity_id
_entity_poly.type
_entity_poly.pdbx_seq_one_letter_code
_entity_poly.pdbx_strand_id
1 'polypeptide(L)'
;DVSQFPFVISKTNDDFLIQKGLFVYTKSNEGFLIGVIEKIVLLNEYFTDALTIRAYNNNNNPNILKGLFPSEDFEFAIGIVKCLGLIKFKDESEKDIKKILRMTYPASPGRDVKILEETLLYQFIGFSREDGLNVGKMKVSNMDATIDMNRLLNKHFAILSISGGGKSYFTSVLIEELLTRNKEYGTPAIILFDVHGEYLYLKETPEFRDRVSIQDVSYFQISVPKMSGYSFKKYQENISNVQVRELSKYIKKLRKRDDKKGRYAISDIISQIEDDSDGNKSTRQALIG
;
A
#
# COMPACT_ATOMS: atom_id res chain seq x y z
N ASP A 1 -26.73 -8.02 -8.20
CA ASP A 1 -25.69 -6.97 -8.19
C ASP A 1 -24.59 -7.41 -9.14
N VAL A 2 -23.94 -6.49 -9.86
CA VAL A 2 -22.79 -6.77 -10.73
C VAL A 2 -21.51 -6.93 -9.88
N SER A 3 -21.46 -6.27 -8.73
CA SER A 3 -20.25 -6.21 -7.88
C SER A 3 -19.91 -7.53 -7.17
N GLN A 4 -20.90 -8.39 -6.98
CA GLN A 4 -20.77 -9.65 -6.25
C GLN A 4 -21.66 -10.74 -6.85
N PHE A 5 -21.22 -12.00 -6.73
CA PHE A 5 -22.07 -13.15 -7.00
C PHE A 5 -21.88 -14.27 -5.96
N PRO A 6 -22.96 -15.01 -5.62
CA PRO A 6 -22.87 -16.20 -4.79
C PRO A 6 -22.56 -17.45 -5.61
N PHE A 7 -21.90 -18.42 -4.99
CA PHE A 7 -21.79 -19.80 -5.50
C PHE A 7 -21.89 -20.80 -4.35
N VAL A 8 -22.36 -22.01 -4.65
CA VAL A 8 -22.41 -23.10 -3.69
C VAL A 8 -21.04 -23.79 -3.66
N ILE A 9 -20.48 -23.93 -2.48
CA ILE A 9 -19.25 -24.69 -2.23
C ILE A 9 -19.68 -26.14 -2.02
N SER A 10 -19.26 -27.01 -2.94
CA SER A 10 -19.49 -28.45 -2.84
C SER A 10 -18.73 -29.04 -1.64
N LYS A 11 -19.36 -29.98 -0.94
CA LYS A 11 -18.75 -30.79 0.14
C LYS A 11 -17.86 -31.92 -0.37
N THR A 12 -17.64 -32.02 -1.68
CA THR A 12 -16.83 -33.10 -2.28
C THR A 12 -15.40 -33.05 -1.74
N ASN A 13 -14.81 -34.24 -1.54
CA ASN A 13 -13.45 -34.51 -1.06
C ASN A 13 -12.35 -33.96 -2.00
N ASP A 14 -12.36 -32.68 -2.29
CA ASP A 14 -11.23 -32.01 -2.92
C ASP A 14 -10.26 -31.61 -1.80
N ASP A 15 -8.98 -31.98 -1.94
CA ASP A 15 -7.88 -31.66 -1.02
C ASP A 15 -7.66 -30.13 -0.79
N PHE A 16 -8.49 -29.29 -1.40
CA PHE A 16 -8.39 -27.83 -1.35
C PHE A 16 -9.43 -27.21 -0.41
N LEU A 17 -8.93 -26.68 0.70
CA LEU A 17 -9.73 -25.88 1.63
C LEU A 17 -10.09 -24.53 1.01
N ILE A 18 -11.36 -24.33 0.66
CA ILE A 18 -11.89 -23.05 0.19
C ILE A 18 -11.93 -22.05 1.35
N GLN A 19 -11.23 -20.92 1.18
CA GLN A 19 -11.06 -19.91 2.22
C GLN A 19 -11.40 -18.51 1.72
N LYS A 20 -11.80 -17.65 2.65
CA LYS A 20 -11.92 -16.21 2.41
C LYS A 20 -10.57 -15.65 1.94
N GLY A 21 -10.59 -14.87 0.86
CA GLY A 21 -9.40 -14.27 0.24
C GLY A 21 -8.83 -15.08 -0.93
N LEU A 22 -9.38 -16.25 -1.24
CA LEU A 22 -8.97 -17.02 -2.41
C LEU A 22 -9.47 -16.35 -3.70
N PHE A 23 -8.58 -16.27 -4.70
CA PHE A 23 -8.92 -15.78 -6.02
C PHE A 23 -9.55 -16.89 -6.85
N VAL A 24 -10.68 -16.57 -7.46
CA VAL A 24 -11.47 -17.50 -8.27
C VAL A 24 -11.85 -16.84 -9.58
N TYR A 25 -12.23 -17.65 -10.56
CA TYR A 25 -12.80 -17.17 -11.80
C TYR A 25 -14.03 -17.96 -12.22
N THR A 26 -14.84 -17.34 -13.07
CA THR A 26 -15.97 -17.97 -13.73
C THR A 26 -16.15 -17.41 -15.15
N LYS A 27 -16.76 -18.19 -16.05
CA LYS A 27 -17.09 -17.74 -17.41
C LYS A 27 -18.42 -16.98 -17.37
N SER A 28 -18.36 -15.67 -17.55
CA SER A 28 -19.53 -14.80 -17.70
C SER A 28 -19.89 -14.60 -19.18
N ASN A 29 -21.06 -14.01 -19.45
CA ASN A 29 -21.47 -13.64 -20.80
C ASN A 29 -20.52 -12.61 -21.46
N GLU A 30 -19.80 -11.82 -20.65
CA GLU A 30 -18.91 -10.76 -21.11
C GLU A 30 -17.43 -11.20 -21.20
N GLY A 31 -17.11 -12.41 -20.71
CA GLY A 31 -15.76 -12.96 -20.69
C GLY A 31 -15.39 -13.63 -19.37
N PHE A 32 -14.09 -13.74 -19.11
CA PHE A 32 -13.55 -14.40 -17.92
C PHE A 32 -13.58 -13.47 -16.72
N LEU A 33 -14.49 -13.72 -15.79
CA LEU A 33 -14.66 -12.92 -14.60
C LEU A 33 -13.74 -13.44 -13.49
N ILE A 34 -12.82 -12.60 -13.03
CA ILE A 34 -12.03 -12.84 -11.82
C ILE A 34 -12.68 -12.14 -10.63
N GLY A 35 -12.69 -12.84 -9.51
CA GLY A 35 -13.09 -12.30 -8.23
C GLY A 35 -12.29 -12.89 -7.07
N VAL A 36 -12.56 -12.38 -5.88
CA VAL A 36 -12.01 -12.89 -4.62
C VAL A 36 -13.15 -13.29 -3.70
N ILE A 37 -13.02 -14.44 -3.02
CA ILE A 37 -14.01 -14.88 -2.04
C ILE A 37 -13.99 -13.91 -0.85
N GLU A 38 -15.03 -13.10 -0.70
CA GLU A 38 -15.12 -12.07 0.32
C GLU A 38 -15.76 -12.61 1.61
N LYS A 39 -16.71 -13.53 1.46
CA LYS A 39 -17.43 -14.16 2.57
C LYS A 39 -17.72 -15.61 2.26
N ILE A 40 -17.74 -16.44 3.29
CA ILE A 40 -18.29 -17.79 3.27
C ILE A 40 -19.39 -17.83 4.33
N VAL A 41 -20.57 -18.31 3.95
CA VAL A 41 -21.73 -18.42 4.82
C VAL A 41 -22.12 -19.89 4.87
N LEU A 42 -22.17 -20.46 6.07
CA LEU A 42 -22.74 -21.79 6.28
C LEU A 42 -24.23 -21.62 6.55
N LEU A 43 -25.05 -22.29 5.74
CA LEU A 43 -26.49 -22.33 5.91
C LEU A 43 -26.90 -23.75 6.21
N ASN A 44 -27.88 -23.90 7.09
CA ASN A 44 -28.50 -25.17 7.37
C ASN A 44 -30.00 -24.92 7.48
N GLU A 45 -30.78 -25.54 6.60
CA GLU A 45 -32.23 -25.28 6.51
C GLU A 45 -32.93 -25.51 7.85
N TYR A 46 -32.52 -26.52 8.62
CA TYR A 46 -33.11 -26.84 9.93
C TYR A 46 -32.79 -25.80 11.01
N PHE A 47 -31.70 -25.05 10.88
CA PHE A 47 -31.30 -24.01 11.84
C PHE A 47 -31.68 -22.59 11.37
N THR A 48 -32.58 -22.47 10.38
CA THR A 48 -33.12 -21.16 9.97
C THR A 48 -34.28 -20.69 10.83
N ASP A 49 -35.01 -21.62 11.46
CA ASP A 49 -36.19 -21.33 12.30
C ASP A 49 -35.90 -21.43 13.81
N ALA A 50 -36.31 -20.41 14.56
CA ALA A 50 -36.07 -20.30 16.00
C ALA A 50 -36.79 -21.40 16.81
N LEU A 51 -37.96 -21.86 16.37
CA LEU A 51 -38.69 -22.93 17.06
C LEU A 51 -37.97 -24.27 16.93
N THR A 52 -37.42 -24.53 15.75
CA THR A 52 -36.61 -25.72 15.47
C THR A 52 -35.33 -25.72 16.29
N ILE A 53 -34.63 -24.57 16.38
CA ILE A 53 -33.45 -24.41 17.27
C ILE A 53 -33.81 -24.69 18.74
N ARG A 54 -34.94 -24.16 19.21
CA ARG A 54 -35.39 -24.35 20.60
C ARG A 54 -35.75 -25.81 20.89
N ALA A 55 -36.43 -26.49 19.96
CA ALA A 55 -36.75 -27.91 20.07
C ALA A 55 -35.48 -28.78 20.06
N TYR A 56 -34.49 -28.40 19.25
CA TYR A 56 -33.18 -29.04 19.22
C TYR A 56 -32.43 -28.91 20.55
N ASN A 57 -32.43 -27.72 21.16
CA ASN A 57 -31.71 -27.45 22.41
C ASN A 57 -32.41 -27.96 23.67
N ASN A 58 -33.74 -28.02 23.70
CA ASN A 58 -34.50 -28.42 24.89
C ASN A 58 -34.64 -29.94 25.09
N ASN A 59 -34.20 -30.75 24.13
CA ASN A 59 -34.31 -32.20 24.22
C ASN A 59 -33.06 -32.83 24.85
N ASN A 60 -33.25 -33.59 25.92
CA ASN A 60 -32.17 -34.27 26.67
C ASN A 60 -31.51 -35.45 25.90
N ASN A 61 -32.02 -35.80 24.71
CA ASN A 61 -31.48 -36.86 23.85
C ASN A 61 -31.19 -36.33 22.43
N PRO A 62 -30.01 -35.71 22.20
CA PRO A 62 -29.66 -35.13 20.90
C PRO A 62 -29.61 -36.15 19.75
N ASN A 63 -29.40 -37.45 20.06
CA ASN A 63 -29.30 -38.50 19.05
C ASN A 63 -30.63 -38.79 18.31
N ILE A 64 -31.79 -38.54 18.93
CA ILE A 64 -33.09 -38.76 18.30
C ILE A 64 -33.35 -37.72 17.21
N LEU A 65 -33.02 -36.45 17.50
CA LEU A 65 -33.17 -35.38 16.52
C LEU A 65 -32.11 -35.43 15.43
N LYS A 66 -30.86 -35.85 15.72
CA LYS A 66 -29.85 -36.10 14.68
C LYS A 66 -30.25 -37.22 13.71
N GLY A 67 -31.01 -38.22 14.16
CA GLY A 67 -31.54 -39.28 13.30
C GLY A 67 -32.79 -38.89 12.49
N LEU A 68 -33.57 -37.93 12.97
CA LEU A 68 -34.79 -37.42 12.29
C LEU A 68 -34.51 -36.24 11.37
N PHE A 69 -33.54 -35.42 11.73
CA PHE A 69 -33.07 -34.25 11.01
C PHE A 69 -31.59 -34.48 10.70
N PRO A 70 -31.26 -34.94 9.50
CA PRO A 70 -29.87 -35.10 9.08
C PRO A 70 -29.25 -33.71 8.83
N SER A 71 -29.08 -32.93 9.90
CA SER A 71 -28.62 -31.56 9.81
C SER A 71 -27.24 -31.46 9.17
N GLU A 72 -26.39 -32.47 9.36
CA GLU A 72 -25.08 -32.54 8.71
C GLU A 72 -25.19 -32.71 7.19
N ASP A 73 -26.26 -33.34 6.67
CA ASP A 73 -26.47 -33.54 5.23
C ASP A 73 -27.08 -32.31 4.54
N PHE A 74 -27.80 -31.46 5.29
CA PHE A 74 -28.46 -30.24 4.79
C PHE A 74 -27.71 -28.95 5.12
N GLU A 75 -26.45 -29.05 5.53
CA GLU A 75 -25.55 -27.91 5.62
C GLU A 75 -24.92 -27.61 4.24
N PHE A 76 -25.07 -26.38 3.77
CA PHE A 76 -24.50 -25.90 2.52
C PHE A 76 -23.65 -24.67 2.78
N ALA A 77 -22.45 -24.66 2.22
CA ALA A 77 -21.57 -23.51 2.26
C ALA A 77 -21.81 -22.64 1.01
N ILE A 78 -22.09 -21.35 1.21
CA ILE A 78 -22.22 -20.36 0.13
C ILE A 78 -21.03 -19.40 0.19
N GLY A 79 -20.24 -19.40 -0.87
CA GLY A 79 -19.20 -18.39 -1.09
C GLY A 79 -19.79 -17.16 -1.76
N ILE A 80 -19.52 -15.97 -1.21
CA ILE A 80 -19.83 -14.69 -1.85
C ILE A 80 -18.54 -14.13 -2.42
N VAL A 81 -18.49 -13.99 -3.74
CA VAL A 81 -17.32 -13.52 -4.48
C VAL A 81 -17.50 -12.05 -4.79
N LYS A 82 -16.49 -11.25 -4.45
CA LYS A 82 -16.35 -9.87 -4.92
C LYS A 82 -15.71 -9.88 -6.30
N CYS A 83 -16.43 -9.36 -7.28
CA CYS A 83 -15.98 -9.27 -8.64
C CYS A 83 -14.90 -8.18 -8.77
N LEU A 84 -13.76 -8.51 -9.40
CA LEU A 84 -12.64 -7.58 -9.57
C LEU A 84 -12.50 -7.08 -11.00
N GLY A 85 -12.66 -7.95 -11.99
CA GLY A 85 -12.54 -7.56 -13.39
C GLY A 85 -12.73 -8.72 -14.37
N LEU A 86 -12.94 -8.36 -15.63
CA LEU A 86 -13.05 -9.30 -16.75
C LEU A 86 -11.74 -9.36 -17.52
N ILE A 87 -11.25 -10.56 -17.81
CA ILE A 87 -10.11 -10.78 -18.68
C ILE A 87 -10.60 -11.10 -20.09
N LYS A 88 -9.95 -10.48 -21.07
CA LYS A 88 -9.90 -10.99 -22.45
C LYS A 88 -8.49 -11.52 -22.72
N PHE A 89 -8.42 -12.79 -23.11
CA PHE A 89 -7.16 -13.42 -23.48
C PHE A 89 -6.68 -12.96 -24.87
N LYS A 90 -5.39 -13.14 -25.14
CA LYS A 90 -4.81 -12.87 -26.46
C LYS A 90 -5.33 -13.87 -27.49
N ASP A 91 -5.28 -15.14 -27.10
CA ASP A 91 -5.57 -16.30 -27.94
C ASP A 91 -6.47 -17.30 -27.18
N GLU A 92 -6.87 -18.38 -27.86
CA GLU A 92 -7.71 -19.45 -27.29
C GLU A 92 -7.01 -20.29 -26.21
N SER A 93 -5.71 -20.11 -26.00
CA SER A 93 -4.92 -20.84 -25.00
C SER A 93 -5.25 -20.44 -23.56
N GLU A 94 -5.96 -19.34 -23.34
CA GLU A 94 -6.34 -18.81 -22.02
C GLU A 94 -5.13 -18.55 -21.07
N LYS A 95 -3.91 -18.37 -21.63
CA LYS A 95 -2.67 -18.16 -20.85
C LYS A 95 -2.31 -16.70 -20.63
N ASP A 96 -2.47 -15.88 -21.66
CA ASP A 96 -1.99 -14.49 -21.64
C ASP A 96 -3.13 -13.47 -21.68
N ILE A 97 -3.10 -12.54 -20.75
CA ILE A 97 -4.05 -11.43 -20.67
C ILE A 97 -3.77 -10.43 -21.78
N LYS A 98 -4.78 -10.16 -22.62
CA LYS A 98 -4.75 -9.06 -23.61
C LYS A 98 -5.22 -7.75 -22.98
N LYS A 99 -6.36 -7.79 -22.28
CA LYS A 99 -6.99 -6.63 -21.65
C LYS A 99 -7.77 -7.04 -20.41
N ILE A 100 -7.79 -6.15 -19.42
CA ILE A 100 -8.66 -6.22 -18.25
C ILE A 100 -9.75 -5.16 -18.43
N LEU A 101 -11.01 -5.56 -18.26
CA LEU A 101 -12.19 -4.74 -18.45
C LEU A 101 -13.01 -4.68 -17.16
N ARG A 102 -13.82 -3.64 -17.03
CA ARG A 102 -14.86 -3.58 -16.00
C ARG A 102 -16.05 -4.41 -16.47
N MET A 103 -16.66 -5.09 -15.51
CA MET A 103 -17.95 -5.75 -15.65
C MET A 103 -19.08 -4.73 -15.85
N THR A 104 -19.98 -5.06 -16.76
CA THR A 104 -21.24 -4.32 -16.98
C THR A 104 -22.47 -5.22 -16.80
N TYR A 105 -22.27 -6.54 -16.72
CA TYR A 105 -23.32 -7.53 -16.49
C TYR A 105 -22.93 -8.50 -15.36
N PRO A 106 -23.88 -8.98 -14.53
CA PRO A 106 -23.56 -9.90 -13.43
C PRO A 106 -23.08 -11.27 -13.93
N ALA A 107 -22.42 -12.02 -13.04
CA ALA A 107 -22.09 -13.42 -13.30
C ALA A 107 -23.35 -14.25 -13.51
N SER A 108 -23.32 -15.17 -14.48
CA SER A 108 -24.46 -16.05 -14.76
C SER A 108 -24.64 -17.08 -13.62
N PRO A 109 -25.83 -17.20 -13.01
CA PRO A 109 -26.10 -18.21 -12.00
C PRO A 109 -25.85 -19.63 -12.54
N GLY A 110 -25.40 -20.53 -11.67
CA GLY A 110 -25.18 -21.94 -12.01
C GLY A 110 -23.94 -22.23 -12.87
N ARG A 111 -23.11 -21.23 -13.16
CA ARG A 111 -21.78 -21.45 -13.77
C ARG A 111 -20.79 -21.95 -12.73
N ASP A 112 -19.89 -22.84 -13.17
CA ASP A 112 -18.78 -23.31 -12.35
C ASP A 112 -17.86 -22.15 -11.94
N VAL A 113 -17.37 -22.24 -10.70
CA VAL A 113 -16.38 -21.34 -10.12
C VAL A 113 -15.12 -22.16 -9.87
N LYS A 114 -14.00 -21.70 -10.42
CA LYS A 114 -12.72 -22.40 -10.35
C LYS A 114 -11.67 -21.53 -9.67
N ILE A 115 -10.71 -22.16 -9.02
CA ILE A 115 -9.54 -21.47 -8.45
C ILE A 115 -8.73 -20.87 -9.58
N LEU A 116 -8.28 -19.64 -9.41
CA LEU A 116 -7.44 -18.97 -10.39
C LEU A 116 -5.99 -19.51 -10.32
N GLU A 117 -5.43 -19.87 -11.48
CA GLU A 117 -4.04 -20.29 -11.56
C GLU A 117 -3.08 -19.16 -11.19
N GLU A 118 -1.97 -19.53 -10.56
CA GLU A 118 -0.98 -18.59 -10.04
C GLU A 118 -0.41 -17.69 -11.14
N THR A 119 -0.07 -18.26 -12.31
CA THR A 119 0.46 -17.52 -13.47
C THR A 119 -0.48 -16.41 -13.92
N LEU A 120 -1.78 -16.71 -13.99
CA LEU A 120 -2.80 -15.75 -14.40
C LEU A 120 -3.07 -14.71 -13.30
N LEU A 121 -2.98 -15.10 -12.03
CA LEU A 121 -3.07 -14.20 -10.88
C LEU A 121 -1.91 -13.18 -10.88
N TYR A 122 -0.68 -13.61 -11.15
CA TYR A 122 0.48 -12.72 -11.32
C TYR A 122 0.20 -11.67 -12.40
N GLN A 123 -0.26 -12.08 -13.58
CA GLN A 123 -0.58 -11.15 -14.66
C GLN A 123 -1.72 -10.20 -14.30
N PHE A 124 -2.76 -10.69 -13.61
CA PHE A 124 -3.95 -9.91 -13.26
C PHE A 124 -3.66 -8.82 -12.22
N ILE A 125 -2.92 -9.16 -11.15
CA ILE A 125 -2.48 -8.18 -10.14
C ILE A 125 -1.33 -7.31 -10.71
N GLY A 126 -0.57 -7.89 -11.64
CA GLY A 126 0.63 -7.34 -12.25
C GLY A 126 1.83 -7.36 -11.30
N PHE A 127 2.00 -8.49 -10.62
CA PHE A 127 3.26 -8.85 -9.97
C PHE A 127 4.28 -9.30 -11.03
N SER A 128 5.57 -9.08 -10.75
CA SER A 128 6.65 -9.49 -11.65
C SER A 128 7.47 -10.62 -11.07
N ARG A 129 7.51 -11.78 -11.73
CA ARG A 129 8.17 -12.99 -11.23
C ARG A 129 9.70 -12.91 -11.21
N GLU A 130 10.28 -12.26 -12.22
CA GLU A 130 11.74 -12.30 -12.43
C GLU A 130 12.45 -11.08 -11.85
N ASP A 131 11.83 -9.90 -11.97
CA ASP A 131 12.48 -8.63 -11.65
C ASP A 131 11.64 -7.79 -10.65
N GLY A 132 10.69 -8.39 -9.95
CA GLY A 132 9.94 -7.75 -8.89
C GLY A 132 10.72 -7.67 -7.57
N LEU A 133 10.30 -6.76 -6.68
CA LEU A 133 10.75 -6.71 -5.28
C LEU A 133 9.85 -7.62 -4.45
N ASN A 134 10.41 -8.65 -3.82
CA ASN A 134 9.65 -9.59 -3.01
C ASN A 134 9.33 -8.98 -1.64
N VAL A 135 8.05 -8.66 -1.40
CA VAL A 135 7.61 -8.06 -0.14
C VAL A 135 6.93 -9.05 0.81
N GLY A 136 7.03 -10.35 0.52
CA GLY A 136 6.45 -11.43 1.32
C GLY A 136 5.53 -12.31 0.49
N LYS A 137 4.48 -12.87 1.13
CA LYS A 137 3.58 -13.84 0.51
C LYS A 137 2.12 -13.44 0.60
N MET A 138 1.35 -13.79 -0.41
CA MET A 138 -0.10 -13.72 -0.39
C MET A 138 -0.65 -14.71 0.62
N LYS A 139 -1.46 -14.22 1.57
CA LYS A 139 -1.91 -14.98 2.76
C LYS A 139 -2.57 -16.33 2.45
N VAL A 140 -3.38 -16.42 1.40
CA VAL A 140 -4.20 -17.61 1.11
C VAL A 140 -3.54 -18.52 0.07
N SER A 141 -3.05 -17.96 -1.03
CA SER A 141 -2.40 -18.73 -2.10
C SER A 141 -0.95 -19.10 -1.78
N ASN A 142 -0.34 -18.51 -0.76
CA ASN A 142 1.08 -18.66 -0.39
C ASN A 142 2.06 -18.34 -1.55
N MET A 143 1.57 -17.59 -2.53
CA MET A 143 2.31 -17.10 -3.69
C MET A 143 3.16 -15.90 -3.29
N ASP A 144 4.37 -15.78 -3.85
CA ASP A 144 5.23 -14.62 -3.59
C ASP A 144 4.59 -13.32 -4.10
N ALA A 145 4.67 -12.28 -3.27
CA ALA A 145 4.16 -10.96 -3.57
C ALA A 145 5.31 -10.10 -4.11
N THR A 146 5.56 -10.20 -5.42
CA THR A 146 6.68 -9.51 -6.07
C THR A 146 6.21 -8.27 -6.83
N ILE A 147 6.55 -7.09 -6.33
CA ILE A 147 6.07 -5.82 -6.86
C ILE A 147 7.01 -5.34 -7.97
N ASP A 148 6.45 -5.00 -9.13
CA ASP A 148 7.20 -4.35 -10.22
C ASP A 148 7.74 -2.98 -9.77
N MET A 149 9.07 -2.83 -9.83
CA MET A 149 9.79 -1.63 -9.39
C MET A 149 9.40 -0.39 -10.23
N ASN A 150 9.25 -0.53 -11.54
CA ASN A 150 8.86 0.58 -12.41
C ASN A 150 7.45 1.07 -12.07
N ARG A 151 6.52 0.16 -11.76
CA ARG A 151 5.17 0.52 -11.31
C ARG A 151 5.18 1.20 -9.95
N LEU A 152 6.06 0.75 -9.04
CA LEU A 152 6.17 1.29 -7.68
C LEU A 152 6.86 2.67 -7.64
N LEU A 153 8.01 2.82 -8.32
CA LEU A 153 8.90 3.98 -8.18
C LEU A 153 8.68 5.10 -9.21
N ASN A 154 8.11 4.82 -10.39
CA ASN A 154 7.80 5.89 -11.36
C ASN A 154 6.65 6.80 -10.90
N LYS A 155 5.94 6.40 -9.83
CA LYS A 155 4.91 7.21 -9.17
C LYS A 155 5.31 7.40 -7.72
N HIS A 156 4.81 8.47 -7.11
CA HIS A 156 4.90 8.59 -5.65
C HIS A 156 3.99 7.57 -4.98
N PHE A 157 4.50 6.89 -3.97
CA PHE A 157 3.73 5.98 -3.12
C PHE A 157 3.92 6.35 -1.65
N ALA A 158 2.99 5.89 -0.81
CA ALA A 158 3.03 6.10 0.62
C ALA A 158 2.77 4.76 1.34
N ILE A 159 3.54 4.50 2.40
CA ILE A 159 3.32 3.37 3.31
C ILE A 159 2.61 3.91 4.55
N LEU A 160 1.35 3.51 4.72
CA LEU A 160 0.49 3.98 5.81
C LEU A 160 0.16 2.82 6.74
N SER A 161 0.42 3.00 8.03
CA SER A 161 0.09 2.02 9.06
C SER A 161 -0.01 2.71 10.43
N ILE A 162 -0.69 2.05 11.37
CA ILE A 162 -0.70 2.46 12.77
C ILE A 162 0.68 2.19 13.41
N SER A 163 0.95 2.80 14.57
CA SER A 163 2.16 2.46 15.35
C SER A 163 2.18 0.96 15.69
N GLY A 164 3.33 0.32 15.53
CA GLY A 164 3.46 -1.14 15.65
C GLY A 164 2.89 -1.96 14.50
N GLY A 165 2.23 -1.35 13.51
CA GLY A 165 1.64 -2.05 12.36
C GLY A 165 2.63 -2.40 11.24
N GLY A 166 3.93 -2.45 11.53
CA GLY A 166 4.95 -2.93 10.60
C GLY A 166 5.40 -1.95 9.50
N LYS A 167 5.13 -0.65 9.62
CA LYS A 167 5.58 0.37 8.63
C LYS A 167 7.09 0.30 8.39
N SER A 168 7.88 0.44 9.45
CA SER A 168 9.34 0.49 9.35
C SER A 168 9.92 -0.85 8.90
N TYR A 169 9.33 -1.97 9.36
CA TYR A 169 9.68 -3.31 8.90
C TYR A 169 9.43 -3.50 7.39
N PHE A 170 8.27 -3.09 6.87
CA PHE A 170 7.98 -3.16 5.45
C PHE A 170 8.91 -2.25 4.62
N THR A 171 9.25 -1.07 5.13
CA THR A 171 10.25 -0.19 4.51
C THR A 171 11.64 -0.84 4.49
N SER A 172 12.05 -1.50 5.57
CA SER A 172 13.28 -2.30 5.63
C SER A 172 13.32 -3.37 4.55
N VAL A 173 12.26 -4.18 4.42
CA VAL A 173 12.16 -5.23 3.38
C VAL A 173 12.31 -4.62 1.99
N LEU A 174 11.64 -3.50 1.70
CA LEU A 174 11.79 -2.82 0.41
C LEU A 174 13.21 -2.34 0.14
N ILE A 175 13.89 -1.78 1.14
CA ILE A 175 15.27 -1.30 1.01
C ILE A 175 16.22 -2.49 0.79
N GLU A 176 16.05 -3.57 1.56
CA GLU A 176 16.86 -4.79 1.44
C GLU A 176 16.70 -5.40 0.05
N GLU A 177 15.46 -5.59 -0.44
CA GLU A 177 15.19 -6.11 -1.79
C GLU A 177 15.82 -5.24 -2.90
N LEU A 178 15.84 -3.92 -2.73
CA LEU A 178 16.51 -3.02 -3.66
C LEU A 178 18.04 -3.18 -3.60
N LEU A 179 18.59 -3.35 -2.40
CA LEU A 179 20.03 -3.49 -2.17
C LEU A 179 20.57 -4.87 -2.57
N THR A 180 19.79 -5.96 -2.49
CA THR A 180 20.20 -7.33 -2.87
C THR A 180 20.02 -7.61 -4.37
N ARG A 181 19.26 -6.78 -5.07
CA ARG A 181 18.92 -6.95 -6.48
C ARG A 181 20.13 -7.23 -7.39
N ASN A 182 19.92 -8.05 -8.42
CA ASN A 182 20.91 -8.27 -9.48
C ASN A 182 21.23 -6.94 -10.19
N LYS A 183 22.53 -6.64 -10.28
CA LYS A 183 23.09 -5.41 -10.84
C LYS A 183 22.72 -5.21 -12.32
N GLU A 184 22.43 -6.28 -13.07
CA GLU A 184 22.03 -6.21 -14.48
C GLU A 184 20.74 -5.42 -14.71
N TYR A 185 19.82 -5.43 -13.72
CA TYR A 185 18.58 -4.66 -13.79
C TYR A 185 18.72 -3.21 -13.36
N GLY A 186 19.89 -2.84 -12.82
CA GLY A 186 20.13 -1.56 -12.15
C GLY A 186 19.43 -1.45 -10.79
N THR A 187 19.98 -0.59 -9.94
CA THR A 187 19.40 -0.25 -8.63
C THR A 187 19.30 1.26 -8.52
N PRO A 188 18.12 1.84 -8.22
CA PRO A 188 17.99 3.27 -7.99
C PRO A 188 18.78 3.69 -6.75
N ALA A 189 19.35 4.89 -6.77
CA ALA A 189 19.97 5.46 -5.58
C ALA A 189 18.89 5.80 -4.55
N ILE A 190 19.05 5.31 -3.33
CA ILE A 190 18.13 5.57 -2.21
C ILE A 190 18.75 6.66 -1.34
N ILE A 191 17.99 7.73 -1.10
CA ILE A 191 18.30 8.73 -0.08
C ILE A 191 17.27 8.55 1.02
N LEU A 192 17.70 8.02 2.17
CA LEU A 192 16.86 7.76 3.32
C LEU A 192 17.08 8.83 4.38
N PHE A 193 16.00 9.48 4.81
CA PHE A 193 16.00 10.36 5.98
C PHE A 193 15.46 9.58 7.17
N ASP A 194 16.36 9.06 8.00
CA ASP A 194 16.02 8.27 9.18
C ASP A 194 15.98 9.15 10.43
N VAL A 195 14.77 9.50 10.85
CA VAL A 195 14.54 10.37 12.02
C VAL A 195 14.69 9.60 13.34
N HIS A 196 14.53 8.28 13.33
CA HIS A 196 14.50 7.45 14.54
C HIS A 196 15.72 6.53 14.69
N GLY A 197 16.57 6.43 13.66
CA GLY A 197 17.73 5.53 13.65
C GLY A 197 17.36 4.06 13.43
N GLU A 198 16.16 3.77 12.92
CA GLU A 198 15.66 2.39 12.74
C GLU A 198 16.42 1.61 11.65
N TYR A 199 17.12 2.30 10.74
CA TYR A 199 17.77 1.69 9.57
C TYR A 199 19.30 1.67 9.65
N LEU A 200 19.87 2.04 10.81
CA LEU A 200 21.34 2.01 11.02
C LEU A 200 21.93 0.60 10.87
N TYR A 201 21.15 -0.44 11.18
CA TYR A 201 21.55 -1.84 11.03
C TYR A 201 21.99 -2.19 9.60
N LEU A 202 21.45 -1.50 8.58
CA LEU A 202 21.85 -1.73 7.19
C LEU A 202 23.36 -1.52 6.98
N LYS A 203 24.00 -0.63 7.74
CA LYS A 203 25.46 -0.46 7.66
C LYS A 203 26.23 -1.54 8.42
N GLU A 204 25.61 -2.08 9.47
CA GLU A 204 26.19 -3.11 10.33
C GLU A 204 26.17 -4.49 9.65
N THR A 205 25.12 -4.76 8.86
CA THR A 205 24.93 -6.00 8.09
C THR A 205 25.99 -6.14 6.99
N PRO A 206 26.82 -7.22 7.00
CA PRO A 206 27.92 -7.42 6.04
C PRO A 206 27.50 -7.34 4.56
N GLU A 207 26.32 -7.84 4.22
CA GLU A 207 25.81 -7.87 2.84
C GLU A 207 25.57 -6.46 2.25
N PHE A 208 25.18 -5.51 3.10
CA PHE A 208 24.79 -4.16 2.72
C PHE A 208 25.84 -3.10 3.05
N ARG A 209 26.79 -3.42 3.92
CA ARG A 209 27.78 -2.50 4.48
C ARG A 209 28.47 -1.63 3.44
N ASP A 210 28.87 -2.20 2.32
CA ASP A 210 29.62 -1.48 1.27
C ASP A 210 28.70 -0.66 0.33
N ARG A 211 27.39 -0.89 0.39
CA ARG A 211 26.37 -0.19 -0.42
C ARG A 211 25.73 0.98 0.35
N VAL A 212 25.94 1.07 1.66
CA VAL A 212 25.29 2.05 2.53
C VAL A 212 26.31 3.08 3.03
N SER A 213 25.96 4.36 2.94
CA SER A 213 26.70 5.46 3.55
C SER A 213 25.80 6.18 4.54
N ILE A 214 26.27 6.32 5.78
CA ILE A 214 25.57 7.08 6.82
C ILE A 214 26.20 8.47 6.89
N GLN A 215 25.37 9.49 6.86
CA GLN A 215 25.76 10.87 7.06
C GLN A 215 25.01 11.38 8.29
N ASP A 216 25.74 11.87 9.29
CA ASP A 216 25.12 12.58 10.40
C ASP A 216 24.60 13.93 9.90
N VAL A 217 23.27 14.04 9.86
CA VAL A 217 22.57 15.23 9.37
C VAL A 217 22.15 16.17 10.50
N SER A 218 22.58 15.94 11.75
CA SER A 218 22.24 16.78 12.89
C SER A 218 22.63 18.24 12.69
N TYR A 219 23.68 18.49 11.89
CA TYR A 219 24.17 19.82 11.55
C TYR A 219 23.81 20.28 10.13
N PHE A 220 22.99 19.51 9.40
CA PHE A 220 22.59 19.90 8.05
C PHE A 220 21.70 21.13 8.13
N GLN A 221 22.10 22.18 7.42
CA GLN A 221 21.31 23.38 7.28
C GLN A 221 20.79 23.47 5.86
N ILE A 222 19.51 23.86 5.73
CA ILE A 222 18.95 24.24 4.44
C ILE A 222 19.77 25.41 3.90
N SER A 223 20.16 25.34 2.62
CA SER A 223 20.94 26.40 1.99
C SER A 223 20.11 27.68 1.85
N VAL A 224 20.17 28.51 2.89
CA VAL A 224 19.53 29.82 3.01
C VAL A 224 19.87 30.74 1.84
N PRO A 225 21.11 30.75 1.31
CA PRO A 225 21.43 31.62 0.17
C PRO A 225 20.63 31.31 -1.09
N LYS A 226 20.17 30.08 -1.25
CA LYS A 226 19.31 29.64 -2.37
C LYS A 226 17.83 29.92 -2.14
N MET A 227 17.43 30.30 -0.93
CA MET A 227 16.04 30.61 -0.59
C MET A 227 15.68 32.04 -0.99
N SER A 228 14.42 32.25 -1.37
CA SER A 228 13.83 33.57 -1.59
C SER A 228 12.99 33.98 -0.38
N GLY A 229 12.61 35.26 -0.26
CA GLY A 229 11.65 35.69 0.76
C GLY A 229 10.33 34.90 0.70
N TYR A 230 9.89 34.50 -0.50
CA TYR A 230 8.71 33.64 -0.68
C TYR A 230 8.92 32.20 -0.23
N SER A 231 10.16 31.70 -0.23
CA SER A 231 10.48 30.39 0.30
C SER A 231 10.17 30.35 1.80
N PHE A 232 10.50 31.41 2.54
CA PHE A 232 10.18 31.52 3.98
C PHE A 232 8.67 31.57 4.24
N LYS A 233 7.89 32.23 3.37
CA LYS A 233 6.42 32.25 3.47
C LYS A 233 5.79 30.85 3.46
N LYS A 234 6.41 29.88 2.78
CA LYS A 234 5.90 28.49 2.77
C LYS A 234 6.05 27.78 4.12
N TYR A 235 7.01 28.21 4.94
CA TYR A 235 7.30 27.59 6.24
C TYR A 235 6.74 28.41 7.42
N GLN A 236 6.36 29.67 7.19
CA GLN A 236 5.77 30.56 8.19
C GLN A 236 4.52 31.23 7.63
N GLU A 237 3.36 30.62 7.88
CA GLU A 237 2.08 31.04 7.28
C GLU A 237 1.65 32.47 7.69
N ASN A 238 2.10 32.94 8.85
CA ASN A 238 1.72 34.24 9.42
C ASN A 238 2.49 35.43 8.83
N ILE A 239 3.42 35.22 7.89
CA ILE A 239 4.16 36.33 7.27
C ILE A 239 3.34 37.03 6.17
N SER A 240 3.13 38.34 6.33
CA SER A 240 2.41 39.17 5.35
C SER A 240 3.24 39.37 4.08
N ASN A 241 2.56 39.70 2.97
CA ASN A 241 3.23 40.03 1.71
C ASN A 241 4.18 41.24 1.83
N VAL A 242 3.88 42.17 2.74
CA VAL A 242 4.76 43.32 3.03
C VAL A 242 6.05 42.86 3.71
N GLN A 243 5.95 42.00 4.73
CA GLN A 243 7.11 41.43 5.43
C GLN A 243 7.97 40.56 4.50
N VAL A 244 7.38 39.82 3.56
CA VAL A 244 8.12 39.07 2.54
C VAL A 244 8.93 40.00 1.63
N ARG A 245 8.36 41.15 1.24
CA ARG A 245 9.08 42.16 0.44
C ARG A 245 10.25 42.76 1.23
N GLU A 246 10.05 43.07 2.51
CA GLU A 246 11.12 43.55 3.40
C GLU A 246 12.22 42.50 3.57
N LEU A 247 11.88 41.26 3.92
CA LEU A 247 12.81 40.13 4.02
C LEU A 247 13.64 39.95 2.74
N SER A 248 13.02 40.12 1.58
CA SER A 248 13.71 40.04 0.28
C SER A 248 14.79 41.13 0.11
N LYS A 249 14.63 42.31 0.73
CA LYS A 249 15.66 43.35 0.74
C LYS A 249 16.87 42.92 1.57
N TYR A 250 16.66 42.37 2.76
CA TYR A 250 17.72 41.86 3.63
C TYR A 250 18.50 40.72 2.95
N ILE A 251 17.80 39.72 2.40
CA ILE A 251 18.40 38.63 1.61
C ILE A 251 19.25 39.20 0.46
N LYS A 252 18.77 40.23 -0.25
CA LYS A 252 19.51 40.88 -1.34
C LYS A 252 20.75 41.63 -0.84
N LYS A 253 20.67 42.30 0.32
CA LYS A 253 21.83 42.94 0.97
C LYS A 253 22.89 41.88 1.32
N LEU A 254 22.51 40.77 1.97
CA LEU A 254 23.44 39.67 2.31
C LEU A 254 24.07 39.00 1.09
N ARG A 255 23.33 38.83 -0.01
CA ARG A 255 23.88 38.28 -1.25
C ARG A 255 24.95 39.16 -1.90
N LYS A 256 24.95 40.46 -1.63
CA LYS A 256 25.91 41.42 -2.17
C LYS A 256 27.17 41.58 -1.30
N ARG A 257 27.15 41.07 -0.07
CA ARG A 257 28.31 41.09 0.83
C ARG A 257 29.32 40.04 0.40
N ASP A 258 30.53 40.45 0.04
CA ASP A 258 31.57 39.54 -0.45
C ASP A 258 32.07 38.57 0.63
N ASP A 259 32.07 38.98 1.90
CA ASP A 259 32.44 38.17 3.06
C ASP A 259 31.44 37.03 3.36
N LYS A 260 30.17 37.20 2.96
CA LYS A 260 29.07 36.27 3.23
C LYS A 260 28.45 35.66 1.96
N LYS A 261 29.07 35.90 0.80
CA LYS A 261 28.52 35.51 -0.51
C LYS A 261 28.31 34.00 -0.61
N GLY A 262 27.05 33.58 -0.63
CA GLY A 262 26.67 32.17 -0.72
C GLY A 262 26.94 31.35 0.55
N ARG A 263 27.32 31.99 1.66
CA ARG A 263 27.74 31.32 2.92
C ARG A 263 27.11 31.97 4.16
N TYR A 264 25.83 32.33 4.07
CA TYR A 264 25.06 32.84 5.21
C TYR A 264 23.96 31.86 5.61
N ALA A 265 23.64 31.83 6.91
CA ALA A 265 22.58 31.05 7.52
C ALA A 265 21.36 31.94 7.86
N ILE A 266 20.33 31.34 8.47
CA ILE A 266 19.13 32.08 8.93
C ILE A 266 19.53 33.06 10.04
N SER A 267 20.46 32.67 10.91
CA SER A 267 21.00 33.53 11.97
C SER A 267 21.60 34.83 11.41
N ASP A 268 22.32 34.77 10.29
CA ASP A 268 22.88 35.98 9.66
C ASP A 268 21.79 36.92 9.12
N ILE A 269 20.66 36.38 8.64
CA ILE A 269 19.49 37.18 8.23
C ILE A 269 18.89 37.86 9.46
N ILE A 270 18.70 37.10 10.55
CA ILE A 270 18.15 37.62 11.82
C ILE A 270 19.01 38.75 12.35
N SER A 271 20.32 38.54 12.50
CA SER A 271 21.25 39.58 12.97
C SER A 271 21.22 40.83 12.09
N GLN A 272 21.15 40.66 10.75
CA GLN A 272 21.05 41.82 9.86
C GLN A 272 19.73 42.60 10.02
N ILE A 273 18.63 41.91 10.32
CA ILE A 273 17.34 42.56 10.59
C ILE A 273 17.38 43.30 11.92
N GLU A 274 18.01 42.73 12.95
CA GLU A 274 18.17 43.33 14.28
C GLU A 274 19.03 44.59 14.24
N ASP A 275 20.14 44.56 13.49
CA ASP A 275 21.11 45.66 13.35
C ASP A 275 20.57 46.85 12.54
N ASP A 276 19.56 46.65 11.69
CA ASP A 276 19.04 47.70 10.78
C ASP A 276 18.07 48.63 11.50
N SER A 277 18.59 49.68 12.15
CA SER A 277 17.86 50.66 12.97
C SER A 277 16.64 51.32 12.30
N ASP A 278 16.62 51.41 10.97
CA ASP A 278 15.54 52.05 10.18
C ASP A 278 14.39 51.10 9.82
N GLY A 279 14.49 49.81 10.17
CA GLY A 279 13.46 48.81 9.91
C GLY A 279 12.19 49.01 10.75
N ASN A 280 11.01 48.83 10.14
CA ASN A 280 9.71 48.90 10.83
C ASN A 280 9.63 47.84 11.96
N LYS A 281 9.37 48.27 13.21
CA LYS A 281 9.33 47.41 14.40
C LYS A 281 8.41 46.20 14.25
N SER A 282 7.24 46.38 13.62
CA SER A 282 6.28 45.29 13.38
C SER A 282 6.78 44.25 12.37
N THR A 283 7.68 44.64 11.47
CA THR A 283 8.35 43.75 10.52
C THR A 283 9.46 42.96 11.19
N ARG A 284 10.26 43.57 12.08
CA ARG A 284 11.30 42.84 12.84
C ARG A 284 10.68 41.75 13.70
N GLN A 285 9.64 42.08 14.47
CA GLN A 285 9.03 41.15 15.42
C GLN A 285 8.42 39.93 14.73
N ALA A 286 7.73 40.12 13.60
CA ALA A 286 7.13 39.01 12.86
C ALA A 286 8.14 38.13 12.10
N LEU A 287 9.35 38.64 11.81
CA LEU A 287 10.40 37.89 11.11
C LEU A 287 11.29 37.10 12.07
N ILE A 288 11.36 37.51 13.34
CA ILE A 288 12.18 36.88 14.38
C ILE A 288 11.37 35.86 15.19
N GLY A 289 10.04 36.06 15.30
CA GLY A 289 9.15 35.23 16.10
C GLY A 289 8.77 35.94 17.39
#